data_AF-A0A0U9HEE1-F1
#
_entry.id   AF-A0A0U9HEE1-F1
#
_cell.length_a   1.000
_cell.length_b   1.000
_cell.length_c   1.000
_cell.angle_alpha   90.00
_cell.angle_beta   90.00
_cell.angle_gamma   90.00
#
_symmetry.space_group_name_H-M   'P 1'
#
loop_
_entity.id
_entity.type
_entity.pdbx_description
1 polymer ?
#
loop_
_entity_poly.entity_id
_entity_poly.type
_entity_poly.pdbx_seq_one_letter_code
_entity_poly.pdbx_strand_id
1 'polypeptide(L)'
;MARFLTIGERIHVISPTIRKALQERNPEPILARAREQIEAGANYLDVNIGPADRDGEELMPWAVKILQEEFPNTPLCLDTANMKAIEAGIKVYDRTAGKPIINSADAGPRLDMINLAAEYDAMVIGLCAKEGIPRDNDERMMYCTQILERAMETGLDPENILFDPLFVVLKGMQDKQQEVLEAVRQISEMGLLTTGGLSNVSNGCPKELRGLIEATFCAMAIQCGLTSAIINPLDKLVINVIKTADLIKGRTLYADSYLDL
;
A
#
# COMPACT_ATOMS: atom_id res chain seq x y z
N MET A 1 -10.28 -7.23 16.83
CA MET A 1 -9.77 -7.19 15.45
C MET A 1 -8.99 -5.88 15.28
N ALA A 2 -7.90 -5.87 14.53
CA ALA A 2 -7.16 -4.64 14.25
C ALA A 2 -8.01 -3.67 13.40
N ARG A 3 -7.74 -2.37 13.52
CA ARG A 3 -8.33 -1.33 12.66
C ARG A 3 -7.80 -1.47 11.23
N PHE A 4 -8.56 -0.95 10.26
CA PHE A 4 -8.13 -0.91 8.87
C PHE A 4 -6.89 -0.01 8.71
N LEU A 5 -5.88 -0.49 8.00
CA LEU A 5 -4.62 0.21 7.83
C LEU A 5 -4.60 1.02 6.53
N THR A 6 -4.43 2.34 6.64
CA THR A 6 -4.35 3.26 5.51
C THR A 6 -2.90 3.59 5.15
N ILE A 7 -2.56 3.46 3.86
CA ILE A 7 -1.23 3.83 3.33
C ILE A 7 -1.43 5.04 2.40
N GLY A 8 -0.89 6.19 2.78
CA GLY A 8 -1.08 7.44 2.04
C GLY A 8 -0.21 7.53 0.78
N GLU A 9 -0.83 7.60 -0.40
CA GLU A 9 -0.17 7.47 -1.71
C GLU A 9 0.42 8.77 -2.30
N ARG A 10 0.35 9.90 -1.58
CA ARG A 10 0.51 11.22 -2.19
C ARG A 10 1.95 11.70 -2.33
N ILE A 11 2.95 10.95 -1.84
CA ILE A 11 4.37 11.19 -2.07
C ILE A 11 4.84 10.27 -3.20
N HIS A 12 4.63 10.72 -4.44
CA HIS A 12 4.92 9.89 -5.62
C HIS A 12 5.51 10.69 -6.78
N VAL A 13 6.47 10.10 -7.50
CA VAL A 13 7.22 10.73 -8.61
C VAL A 13 6.36 11.13 -9.82
N ILE A 14 5.12 10.66 -9.92
CA ILE A 14 4.19 11.09 -10.97
C ILE A 14 3.74 12.53 -10.72
N SER A 15 3.64 12.96 -9.45
CA SER A 15 3.38 14.36 -9.11
C SER A 15 4.55 15.25 -9.54
N PRO A 16 4.34 16.27 -10.40
CA PRO A 16 5.43 17.15 -10.84
C PRO A 16 6.15 17.85 -9.69
N THR A 17 5.40 18.24 -8.65
CA THR A 17 5.95 18.89 -7.45
C THR A 17 6.87 17.94 -6.68
N ILE A 18 6.44 16.71 -6.43
CA ILE A 18 7.24 15.71 -5.70
C ILE A 18 8.42 15.24 -6.55
N ARG A 19 8.24 15.04 -7.85
CA ARG A 19 9.33 14.71 -8.78
C ARG A 19 10.45 15.75 -8.71
N LYS A 20 10.09 17.03 -8.82
CA LYS A 20 11.07 18.13 -8.74
C LYS A 20 11.76 18.13 -7.37
N ALA A 21 11.00 17.93 -6.30
CA ALA A 21 11.53 17.86 -4.94
C ALA A 21 12.55 16.73 -4.75
N LEU A 22 12.25 15.52 -5.25
CA LEU A 22 13.16 14.37 -5.23
C LEU A 22 14.44 14.64 -6.05
N GLN A 23 14.29 15.23 -7.24
CA GLN A 23 15.41 15.56 -8.14
C GLN A 23 16.35 16.61 -7.54
N GLU A 24 15.80 17.63 -6.88
CA GLU A 24 16.56 18.74 -6.30
C GLU A 24 16.97 18.50 -4.84
N ARG A 25 16.64 17.33 -4.27
CA ARG A 25 16.80 17.03 -2.83
C ARG A 25 16.20 18.14 -1.94
N ASN A 26 15.05 18.67 -2.36
CA ASN A 26 14.30 19.68 -1.62
C ASN A 26 13.27 18.99 -0.71
N PRO A 27 13.43 19.03 0.63
CA PRO A 27 12.54 18.31 1.54
C PRO A 27 11.15 18.95 1.65
N GLU A 28 11.04 20.27 1.47
CA GLU A 28 9.84 21.04 1.82
C GLU A 28 8.55 20.50 1.17
N PRO A 29 8.49 20.22 -0.15
CA PRO A 29 7.25 19.74 -0.76
C PRO A 29 6.89 18.30 -0.33
N ILE A 30 7.89 17.51 0.04
CA ILE A 30 7.69 16.13 0.52
C ILE A 30 7.14 16.17 1.96
N LEU A 31 7.76 16.97 2.83
CA LEU A 31 7.33 17.14 4.22
C LEU A 31 5.95 17.77 4.33
N ALA A 32 5.65 18.79 3.51
CA ALA A 32 4.32 19.37 3.44
C ALA A 32 3.27 18.32 3.05
N ARG A 33 3.56 17.49 2.05
CA ARG A 33 2.65 16.43 1.62
C ARG A 33 2.50 15.31 2.64
N ALA A 34 3.57 14.96 3.35
CA ALA A 34 3.52 14.01 4.45
C ALA A 34 2.58 14.51 5.57
N ARG A 35 2.73 15.78 5.98
CA ARG A 35 1.87 16.41 6.99
C ARG A 35 0.40 16.36 6.61
N GLU A 36 0.06 16.77 5.38
CA GLU A 36 -1.32 16.72 4.87
C GLU A 36 -1.94 15.31 5.01
N GLN A 37 -1.17 14.27 4.71
CA GLN A 37 -1.64 12.89 4.77
C GLN A 37 -1.78 12.36 6.20
N ILE A 38 -0.83 12.70 7.08
CA ILE A 38 -0.87 12.33 8.50
C ILE A 38 -2.08 12.98 9.17
N GLU A 39 -2.29 14.28 8.95
CA GLU A 39 -3.44 15.02 9.49
C GLU A 39 -4.78 14.47 8.96
N ALA A 40 -4.78 13.89 7.76
CA ALA A 40 -5.94 13.22 7.18
C ALA A 40 -6.12 11.75 7.65
N GLY A 41 -5.25 11.24 8.51
CA GLY A 41 -5.38 9.92 9.14
C GLY A 41 -4.68 8.77 8.42
N ALA A 42 -3.65 9.03 7.61
CA ALA A 42 -2.79 7.99 7.07
C ALA A 42 -2.02 7.27 8.19
N ASN A 43 -2.02 5.93 8.21
CA ASN A 43 -1.23 5.15 9.17
C ASN A 43 0.22 4.95 8.71
N TYR A 44 0.40 4.75 7.40
CA TYR A 44 1.70 4.69 6.73
C TYR A 44 1.75 5.75 5.64
N LEU A 45 2.96 6.18 5.27
CA LEU A 45 3.19 7.00 4.08
C LEU A 45 3.87 6.17 3.00
N ASP A 46 3.25 6.05 1.83
CA ASP A 46 3.90 5.51 0.64
C ASP A 46 4.87 6.55 0.06
N VAL A 47 6.10 6.12 -0.20
CA VAL A 47 7.21 6.94 -0.69
C VAL A 47 7.68 6.38 -2.01
N ASN A 48 7.00 6.79 -3.09
CA ASN A 48 7.30 6.35 -4.45
C ASN A 48 8.34 7.26 -5.11
N ILE A 49 9.55 6.72 -5.28
CA ILE A 49 10.68 7.42 -5.93
C ILE A 49 10.82 7.09 -7.43
N GLY A 50 9.89 6.31 -7.99
CA GLY A 50 9.97 5.78 -9.34
C GLY A 50 11.01 4.67 -9.50
N PRO A 51 11.44 4.37 -10.74
CA PRO A 51 12.46 3.36 -11.00
C PRO A 51 13.81 3.65 -10.35
N ALA A 52 14.16 4.93 -10.23
CA ALA A 52 15.39 5.40 -9.58
C ALA A 52 16.66 4.61 -9.97
N ASP A 53 16.83 4.34 -11.27
CA ASP A 53 17.84 3.42 -11.79
C ASP A 53 19.30 3.85 -11.53
N ARG A 54 19.53 5.14 -11.25
CA ARG A 54 20.89 5.72 -11.13
C ARG A 54 21.24 6.16 -9.71
N ASP A 55 20.31 6.78 -9.01
CA ASP A 55 20.54 7.41 -7.70
C ASP A 55 19.63 6.84 -6.60
N GLY A 56 18.93 5.73 -6.84
CA GLY A 56 17.99 5.14 -5.87
C GLY A 56 18.61 4.78 -4.52
N GLU A 57 19.85 4.26 -4.52
CA GLU A 57 20.61 3.92 -3.30
C GLU A 57 20.98 5.15 -2.45
N GLU A 58 20.90 6.37 -3.01
CA GLU A 58 21.08 7.62 -2.27
C GLU A 58 19.73 8.31 -1.98
N LEU A 59 18.81 8.26 -2.95
CA LEU A 59 17.53 8.95 -2.90
C LEU A 59 16.58 8.35 -1.87
N MET A 60 16.47 7.01 -1.80
CA MET A 60 15.59 6.36 -0.82
C MET A 60 16.06 6.62 0.62
N PRO A 61 17.34 6.43 1.00
CA PRO A 61 17.82 6.81 2.33
C PRO A 61 17.59 8.27 2.68
N TRP A 62 17.78 9.18 1.72
CA TRP A 62 17.51 10.61 1.95
C TRP A 62 16.03 10.85 2.27
N ALA A 63 15.12 10.30 1.46
CA ALA A 63 13.68 10.44 1.66
C ALA A 63 13.22 9.84 3.00
N VAL A 64 13.72 8.65 3.35
CA VAL A 64 13.44 8.00 4.64
C VAL A 64 13.88 8.89 5.81
N LYS A 65 15.12 9.39 5.78
CA LYS A 65 15.66 10.21 6.87
C LYS A 65 14.87 11.49 7.10
N ILE A 66 14.60 12.26 6.04
CA ILE A 66 13.86 13.53 6.20
C ILE A 66 12.43 13.28 6.73
N LEU A 67 11.78 12.19 6.31
CA LEU A 67 10.42 11.88 6.72
C LEU A 67 10.38 11.41 8.18
N GLN A 68 11.32 10.57 8.61
CA GLN A 68 11.35 10.08 9.99
C GLN A 68 11.91 11.10 10.99
N GLU A 69 12.77 12.03 10.54
CA GLU A 69 13.21 13.14 11.36
C GLU A 69 12.05 14.09 11.70
N GLU A 70 11.21 14.42 10.71
CA GLU A 70 10.05 15.32 10.91
C GLU A 70 8.82 14.60 11.50
N PHE A 71 8.59 13.33 11.13
CA PHE A 71 7.42 12.52 11.51
C PHE A 71 7.84 11.18 12.15
N PRO A 72 8.48 11.21 13.33
CA PRO A 72 9.08 10.01 13.95
C PRO A 72 8.06 8.94 14.38
N ASN A 73 6.77 9.27 14.40
CA ASN A 73 5.68 8.36 14.78
C ASN A 73 4.91 7.79 13.57
N THR A 74 5.38 8.05 12.35
CA THR A 74 4.70 7.60 11.12
C THR A 74 5.61 6.67 10.33
N PRO A 75 5.31 5.36 10.29
CA PRO A 75 6.10 4.40 9.51
C PRO A 75 5.90 4.58 8.00
N LEU A 76 6.85 4.07 7.20
CA LEU A 76 6.89 4.29 5.75
C LEU A 76 6.71 3.00 4.96
N CYS A 77 6.06 3.16 3.80
CA CYS A 77 5.96 2.18 2.74
C CYS A 77 6.91 2.62 1.61
N LEU A 78 7.99 1.88 1.40
CA LEU A 78 9.05 2.22 0.45
C LEU A 78 8.67 1.66 -0.92
N ASP A 79 8.37 2.54 -1.88
CA ASP A 79 7.84 2.17 -3.18
C ASP A 79 8.85 2.42 -4.31
N THR A 80 9.42 1.32 -4.81
CA THR A 80 10.19 1.27 -6.05
C THR A 80 10.45 -0.18 -6.47
N ALA A 81 10.59 -0.41 -7.77
CA ALA A 81 11.06 -1.69 -8.29
C ALA A 81 12.57 -1.93 -8.07
N ASN A 82 13.33 -0.91 -7.67
CA ASN A 82 14.77 -1.02 -7.45
C ASN A 82 15.08 -1.59 -6.06
N MET A 83 15.39 -2.89 -6.01
CA MET A 83 15.72 -3.61 -4.77
C MET A 83 16.87 -2.98 -3.98
N LYS A 84 17.90 -2.45 -4.67
CA LYS A 84 19.03 -1.83 -3.98
C LYS A 84 18.63 -0.53 -3.29
N ALA A 85 17.73 0.24 -3.90
CA ALA A 85 17.17 1.45 -3.30
C ALA A 85 16.35 1.12 -2.05
N ILE A 86 15.50 0.08 -2.11
CA ILE A 86 14.77 -0.43 -0.95
C ILE A 86 15.73 -0.83 0.17
N GLU A 87 16.72 -1.67 -0.14
CA GLU A 87 17.71 -2.14 0.84
C GLU A 87 18.46 -0.97 1.50
N ALA A 88 18.93 0.00 0.70
CA ALA A 88 19.59 1.19 1.22
C ALA A 88 18.67 2.01 2.15
N GLY A 89 17.40 2.19 1.78
CA GLY A 89 16.40 2.86 2.60
C GLY A 89 16.16 2.15 3.93
N ILE A 90 15.99 0.82 3.91
CA ILE A 90 15.77 0.01 5.10
C ILE A 90 16.96 0.07 6.07
N LYS A 91 18.20 0.11 5.57
CA LYS A 91 19.41 0.20 6.41
C LYS A 91 19.46 1.47 7.27
N VAL A 92 18.80 2.54 6.85
CA VAL A 92 18.75 3.81 7.61
C VAL A 92 17.43 4.03 8.33
N TYR A 93 16.48 3.11 8.20
CA TYR A 93 15.11 3.25 8.68
C TYR A 93 15.02 3.03 10.19
N ASP A 94 14.39 3.98 10.90
CA ASP A 94 14.05 3.86 12.31
C ASP A 94 12.74 3.07 12.50
N ARG A 95 12.79 1.98 13.25
CA ARG A 95 11.67 1.04 13.44
C ARG A 95 10.77 1.39 14.62
N THR A 96 11.05 2.48 15.33
CA THR A 96 10.32 2.88 16.54
C THR A 96 8.81 3.02 16.29
N ALA A 97 8.40 3.52 15.12
CA ALA A 97 6.99 3.69 14.74
C ALA A 97 6.35 2.46 14.08
N GLY A 98 7.12 1.42 13.77
CA GLY A 98 6.68 0.25 13.02
C GLY A 98 7.69 -0.21 11.97
N LYS A 99 7.52 -1.43 11.46
CA LYS A 99 8.37 -1.99 10.40
C LYS A 99 8.18 -1.22 9.10
N PRO A 100 9.22 -1.06 8.26
CA PRO A 100 9.01 -0.55 6.90
C PRO A 100 8.18 -1.56 6.09
N ILE A 101 7.33 -1.06 5.19
CA ILE A 101 6.67 -1.90 4.16
C ILE A 101 7.47 -1.79 2.86
N ILE A 102 7.82 -2.92 2.25
CA ILE A 102 8.38 -2.99 0.90
C ILE A 102 7.24 -3.03 -0.11
N ASN A 103 7.17 -2.05 -1.01
CA ASN A 103 6.19 -1.98 -2.10
C ASN A 103 6.94 -2.07 -3.46
N SER A 104 7.02 -3.25 -4.09
CA SER A 104 6.39 -4.53 -3.73
C SER A 104 7.23 -5.72 -4.22
N ALA A 105 6.89 -6.92 -3.73
CA ALA A 105 7.21 -8.18 -4.38
C ALA A 105 6.13 -8.57 -5.40
N ASP A 106 6.45 -9.50 -6.29
CA ASP A 106 5.49 -10.20 -7.15
C ASP A 106 5.90 -11.67 -7.31
N ALA A 107 5.07 -12.49 -7.95
CA ALA A 107 5.38 -13.90 -8.25
C ALA A 107 6.33 -14.06 -9.47
N GLY A 108 7.11 -13.02 -9.77
CA GLY A 108 7.90 -12.86 -10.97
C GLY A 108 9.27 -12.24 -10.70
N PRO A 109 9.70 -11.25 -11.50
CA PRO A 109 11.04 -10.66 -11.39
C PRO A 109 11.37 -10.04 -10.03
N ARG A 110 10.38 -9.70 -9.20
CA ARG A 110 10.58 -9.08 -7.88
C ARG A 110 10.33 -10.04 -6.72
N LEU A 111 10.24 -11.35 -6.97
CA LEU A 111 10.03 -12.34 -5.91
C LEU A 111 11.13 -12.29 -4.83
N ASP A 112 12.36 -11.94 -5.19
CA ASP A 112 13.48 -11.82 -4.24
C ASP A 112 13.32 -10.63 -3.25
N MET A 113 12.36 -9.72 -3.46
CA MET A 113 11.98 -8.73 -2.44
C MET A 113 11.44 -9.41 -1.16
N ILE A 114 10.91 -10.64 -1.25
CA ILE A 114 10.52 -11.44 -0.08
C ILE A 114 11.74 -11.81 0.76
N ASN A 115 12.87 -12.15 0.12
CA ASN A 115 14.12 -12.43 0.83
C ASN A 115 14.61 -11.19 1.58
N LEU A 116 14.53 -10.02 0.93
CA LEU A 116 14.91 -8.76 1.52
C LEU A 116 14.01 -8.41 2.72
N ALA A 117 12.71 -8.67 2.61
CA ALA A 117 11.78 -8.50 3.72
C ALA A 117 12.14 -9.40 4.91
N ALA A 118 12.47 -10.67 4.65
CA ALA A 118 12.89 -11.62 5.69
C ALA A 118 14.21 -11.18 6.37
N GLU A 119 15.23 -10.86 5.56
CA GLU A 119 16.56 -10.47 6.05
C GLU A 119 16.52 -9.24 6.96
N TYR A 120 15.68 -8.27 6.59
CA TYR A 120 15.56 -7.02 7.32
C TYR A 120 14.32 -6.93 8.20
N ASP A 121 13.61 -8.02 8.50
CA ASP A 121 12.39 -7.99 9.33
C ASP A 121 11.41 -6.86 8.90
N ALA A 122 11.16 -6.75 7.60
CA ALA A 122 10.24 -5.77 7.03
C ALA A 122 8.90 -6.42 6.67
N MET A 123 7.86 -5.61 6.55
CA MET A 123 6.64 -6.03 5.89
C MET A 123 6.82 -5.93 4.37
N VAL A 124 6.00 -6.65 3.61
CA VAL A 124 6.05 -6.61 2.13
C VAL A 124 4.65 -6.70 1.53
N ILE A 125 4.40 -5.89 0.51
CA ILE A 125 3.25 -6.06 -0.36
C ILE A 125 3.57 -7.15 -1.38
N GLY A 126 2.79 -8.23 -1.38
CA GLY A 126 2.92 -9.34 -2.33
C GLY A 126 1.87 -9.22 -3.42
N LEU A 127 2.25 -8.73 -4.61
CA LEU A 127 1.33 -8.68 -5.75
C LEU A 127 1.05 -10.09 -6.24
N CYS A 128 -0.20 -10.54 -6.18
CA CYS A 128 -0.68 -11.83 -6.71
C CYS A 128 -0.76 -11.82 -8.24
N ALA A 129 0.34 -11.45 -8.88
CA ALA A 129 0.56 -11.35 -10.31
C ALA A 129 2.04 -11.65 -10.62
N LYS A 130 2.34 -11.94 -11.88
CA LYS A 130 3.72 -12.15 -12.36
C LYS A 130 4.06 -11.17 -13.48
N GLU A 131 3.28 -11.22 -14.55
CA GLU A 131 3.37 -10.29 -15.68
C GLU A 131 1.95 -9.88 -16.08
N GLY A 132 1.69 -8.58 -16.07
CA GLY A 132 0.38 -8.05 -16.41
C GLY A 132 -0.72 -8.43 -15.42
N ILE A 133 -1.97 -8.43 -15.92
CA ILE A 133 -3.17 -8.68 -15.11
C ILE A 133 -3.46 -10.19 -15.13
N PRO A 134 -3.65 -10.85 -13.98
CA PRO A 134 -4.09 -12.25 -13.92
C PRO A 134 -5.39 -12.47 -14.69
N ARG A 135 -5.48 -13.60 -15.38
CA ARG A 135 -6.61 -14.01 -16.22
C ARG A 135 -7.88 -14.22 -15.40
N ASP A 136 -7.73 -14.88 -14.24
CA ASP A 136 -8.81 -15.26 -13.33
C ASP A 136 -8.29 -15.40 -11.88
N ASN A 137 -9.18 -15.76 -10.95
CA ASN A 137 -8.83 -15.91 -9.53
C ASN A 137 -8.00 -17.17 -9.26
N ASP A 138 -8.13 -18.23 -10.05
CA ASP A 138 -7.26 -19.40 -9.91
C ASP A 138 -5.79 -19.00 -10.14
N GLU A 139 -5.54 -18.16 -11.14
CA GLU A 139 -4.21 -17.61 -11.38
C GLU A 139 -3.75 -16.67 -10.25
N ARG A 140 -4.63 -15.81 -9.70
CA ARG A 140 -4.30 -14.98 -8.52
C ARG A 140 -3.91 -15.84 -7.31
N MET A 141 -4.67 -16.90 -7.04
CA MET A 141 -4.41 -17.79 -5.90
C MET A 141 -3.14 -18.61 -6.09
N MET A 142 -2.83 -19.01 -7.33
CA MET A 142 -1.53 -19.62 -7.66
C MET A 142 -0.38 -18.67 -7.32
N TYR A 143 -0.44 -17.40 -7.73
CA TYR A 143 0.61 -16.42 -7.39
C TYR A 143 0.67 -16.10 -5.89
N CYS A 144 -0.47 -15.99 -5.21
CA CYS A 144 -0.54 -15.87 -3.76
C CYS A 144 0.21 -17.01 -3.06
N THR A 145 -0.02 -18.25 -3.51
CA THR A 145 0.63 -19.45 -2.97
C THR A 145 2.13 -19.43 -3.23
N GLN A 146 2.59 -19.04 -4.43
CA GLN A 146 4.02 -18.93 -4.74
C GLN A 146 4.74 -17.92 -3.85
N ILE A 147 4.11 -16.77 -3.57
CA ILE A 147 4.66 -15.75 -2.66
C ILE A 147 4.72 -16.28 -1.24
N LEU A 148 3.67 -16.96 -0.78
CA LEU A 148 3.61 -17.58 0.54
C LEU A 148 4.67 -18.68 0.70
N GLU A 149 4.86 -19.55 -0.30
CA GLU A 149 5.90 -20.57 -0.32
C GLU A 149 7.28 -19.95 -0.19
N ARG A 150 7.59 -18.90 -0.97
CA ARG A 150 8.87 -18.20 -0.86
C ARG A 150 9.06 -17.55 0.52
N ALA A 151 8.02 -17.00 1.11
CA ALA A 151 8.09 -16.44 2.46
C ALA A 151 8.43 -17.53 3.49
N MET A 152 7.80 -18.71 3.39
CA MET A 152 8.10 -19.85 4.26
C MET A 152 9.55 -20.34 4.10
N GLU A 153 10.06 -20.41 2.87
CA GLU A 153 11.45 -20.80 2.59
C GLU A 153 12.48 -19.84 3.18
N THR A 154 12.15 -18.55 3.24
CA THR A 154 13.02 -17.48 3.74
C THR A 154 12.85 -17.20 5.22
N GLY A 155 11.82 -17.77 5.86
CA GLY A 155 11.47 -17.54 7.25
C GLY A 155 10.70 -16.24 7.49
N LEU A 156 10.17 -15.60 6.45
CA LEU A 156 9.26 -14.45 6.60
C LEU A 156 7.90 -14.93 7.11
N ASP A 157 7.46 -14.37 8.23
CA ASP A 157 6.13 -14.66 8.78
C ASP A 157 5.04 -14.17 7.81
N PRO A 158 4.03 -15.00 7.47
CA PRO A 158 2.88 -14.59 6.68
C PRO A 158 2.14 -13.34 7.20
N GLU A 159 2.19 -13.07 8.51
CA GLU A 159 1.62 -11.84 9.10
C GLU A 159 2.35 -10.55 8.66
N ASN A 160 3.57 -10.66 8.12
CA ASN A 160 4.31 -9.53 7.55
C ASN A 160 4.03 -9.34 6.04
N ILE A 161 3.12 -10.11 5.44
CA ILE A 161 2.79 -10.02 4.01
C ILE A 161 1.40 -9.43 3.82
N LEU A 162 1.32 -8.34 3.07
CA LEU A 162 0.07 -7.74 2.61
C LEU A 162 -0.19 -8.20 1.17
N PHE A 163 -1.03 -9.21 0.97
CA PHE A 163 -1.30 -9.76 -0.36
C PHE A 163 -2.22 -8.83 -1.17
N ASP A 164 -1.79 -8.43 -2.36
CA ASP A 164 -2.55 -7.59 -3.27
C ASP A 164 -3.05 -8.42 -4.46
N PRO A 165 -4.38 -8.67 -4.59
CA PRO A 165 -4.95 -9.42 -5.71
C PRO A 165 -4.92 -8.65 -7.06
N LEU A 166 -4.25 -7.50 -7.11
CA LEU A 166 -4.18 -6.54 -8.19
C LEU A 166 -5.54 -5.94 -8.51
N PHE A 167 -5.86 -4.81 -7.87
CA PHE A 167 -7.06 -4.04 -8.20
C PHE A 167 -6.97 -3.49 -9.62
N VAL A 168 -8.02 -3.75 -10.42
CA VAL A 168 -8.06 -3.39 -11.85
C VAL A 168 -9.03 -2.24 -12.10
N VAL A 169 -8.75 -1.47 -13.15
CA VAL A 169 -9.54 -0.31 -13.53
C VAL A 169 -11.00 -0.65 -13.86
N LEU A 170 -11.95 0.02 -13.22
CA LEU A 170 -13.39 -0.14 -13.48
C LEU A 170 -13.74 0.17 -14.94
N LYS A 171 -13.17 1.26 -15.47
CA LYS A 171 -13.40 1.68 -16.85
C LYS A 171 -12.77 0.69 -17.82
N GLY A 172 -13.62 -0.09 -18.50
CA GLY A 172 -13.21 -1.09 -19.47
C GLY A 172 -12.92 -2.47 -18.88
N MET A 173 -12.95 -2.64 -17.56
CA MET A 173 -12.85 -3.96 -16.88
C MET A 173 -13.90 -4.08 -15.77
N GLN A 174 -15.13 -3.64 -16.04
CA GLN A 174 -16.24 -3.67 -15.08
C GLN A 174 -16.62 -5.10 -14.67
N ASP A 175 -16.55 -6.03 -15.63
CA ASP A 175 -16.77 -7.46 -15.44
C ASP A 175 -15.78 -8.10 -14.46
N LYS A 176 -14.58 -7.51 -14.32
CA LYS A 176 -13.52 -8.00 -13.42
C LYS A 176 -13.65 -7.58 -11.97
N GLN A 177 -14.51 -6.60 -11.64
CA GLN A 177 -14.55 -6.02 -10.29
C GLN A 177 -15.03 -7.03 -9.24
N GLN A 178 -16.02 -7.85 -9.58
CA GLN A 178 -16.50 -8.92 -8.68
C GLN A 178 -15.45 -10.02 -8.51
N GLU A 179 -14.68 -10.34 -9.55
CA GLU A 179 -13.57 -11.29 -9.44
C GLU A 179 -12.50 -10.79 -8.44
N VAL A 180 -12.14 -9.50 -8.49
CA VAL A 180 -11.16 -8.93 -7.54
C VAL A 180 -11.67 -8.98 -6.10
N LEU A 181 -12.94 -8.62 -5.86
CA LEU A 181 -13.54 -8.71 -4.51
C LEU A 181 -13.58 -10.15 -4.00
N GLU A 182 -13.87 -11.10 -4.88
CA GLU A 182 -13.83 -12.52 -4.56
C GLU A 182 -12.40 -12.99 -4.25
N ALA A 183 -11.38 -12.49 -4.95
CA ALA A 183 -9.99 -12.80 -4.63
C ALA A 183 -9.58 -12.26 -3.25
N VAL A 184 -10.00 -11.03 -2.89
CA VAL A 184 -9.82 -10.50 -1.52
C VAL A 184 -10.43 -11.46 -0.49
N ARG A 185 -11.65 -11.97 -0.75
CA ARG A 185 -12.32 -12.92 0.14
C ARG A 185 -11.57 -14.23 0.27
N GLN A 186 -11.14 -14.82 -0.84
CA GLN A 186 -10.39 -16.08 -0.86
C GLN A 186 -9.08 -15.99 -0.06
N ILE A 187 -8.32 -14.90 -0.26
CA ILE A 187 -7.07 -14.67 0.49
C ILE A 187 -7.38 -14.45 1.98
N SER A 188 -8.41 -13.67 2.31
CA SER A 188 -8.79 -13.43 3.71
C SER A 188 -9.29 -14.69 4.42
N GLU A 189 -9.97 -15.61 3.73
CA GLU A 189 -10.46 -16.89 4.29
C GLU A 189 -9.32 -17.86 4.62
N MET A 190 -8.14 -17.68 3.99
CA MET A 190 -6.90 -18.36 4.38
C MET A 190 -6.26 -17.76 5.64
N GLY A 191 -6.82 -16.68 6.20
CA GLY A 191 -6.26 -15.96 7.34
C GLY A 191 -5.13 -14.99 7.00
N LEU A 192 -4.90 -14.72 5.71
CA LEU A 192 -3.83 -13.84 5.23
C LEU A 192 -4.29 -12.37 5.20
N LEU A 193 -3.34 -11.45 5.40
CA LEU A 193 -3.61 -10.02 5.27
C LEU A 193 -3.70 -9.62 3.80
N THR A 194 -4.60 -8.70 3.49
CA THR A 194 -4.87 -8.23 2.13
C THR A 194 -4.74 -6.73 2.01
N THR A 195 -4.25 -6.28 0.85
CA THR A 195 -4.12 -4.86 0.50
C THR A 195 -4.51 -4.61 -0.96
N GLY A 196 -4.48 -3.35 -1.37
CA GLY A 196 -4.65 -2.97 -2.77
C GLY A 196 -4.52 -1.47 -2.99
N GLY A 197 -4.09 -1.09 -4.20
CA GLY A 197 -4.10 0.29 -4.68
C GLY A 197 -5.50 0.74 -5.08
N LEU A 198 -6.16 1.53 -4.23
CA LEU A 198 -7.56 1.92 -4.46
C LEU A 198 -7.71 2.85 -5.68
N SER A 199 -6.75 3.74 -5.89
CA SER A 199 -6.67 4.63 -7.05
C SER A 199 -6.60 3.88 -8.40
N ASN A 200 -6.23 2.59 -8.41
CA ASN A 200 -6.24 1.78 -9.64
C ASN A 200 -7.66 1.56 -10.16
N VAL A 201 -8.64 1.37 -9.26
CA VAL A 201 -10.03 1.08 -9.60
C VAL A 201 -10.65 2.23 -10.40
N SER A 202 -10.28 3.46 -10.10
CA SER A 202 -10.86 4.67 -10.69
C SER A 202 -10.00 5.29 -11.81
N ASN A 203 -8.91 4.63 -12.23
CA ASN A 203 -8.03 5.18 -13.25
C ASN A 203 -8.75 5.43 -14.58
N GLY A 204 -8.50 6.59 -15.20
CA GLY A 204 -9.17 6.99 -16.45
C GLY A 204 -10.67 7.30 -16.34
N CYS A 205 -11.29 7.18 -15.17
CA CYS A 205 -12.64 7.68 -14.89
C CYS A 205 -12.64 9.22 -14.74
N PRO A 206 -13.80 9.89 -14.92
CA PRO A 206 -13.95 11.31 -14.62
C PRO A 206 -13.55 11.64 -13.18
N LYS A 207 -12.86 12.75 -12.96
CA LYS A 207 -12.24 13.10 -11.67
C LYS A 207 -13.26 13.18 -10.54
N GLU A 208 -14.42 13.74 -10.83
CA GLU A 208 -15.56 13.91 -9.94
C GLU A 208 -16.20 12.58 -9.51
N LEU A 209 -15.97 11.49 -10.24
CA LEU A 209 -16.48 10.15 -9.89
C LEU A 209 -15.47 9.32 -9.11
N ARG A 210 -14.18 9.67 -9.12
CA ARG A 210 -13.11 8.84 -8.56
C ARG A 210 -13.32 8.55 -7.08
N GLY A 211 -13.53 9.58 -6.26
CA GLY A 211 -13.75 9.41 -4.82
C GLY A 211 -14.95 8.53 -4.49
N LEU A 212 -16.05 8.65 -5.27
CA LEU A 212 -17.23 7.78 -5.11
C LEU A 212 -16.92 6.32 -5.45
N ILE A 213 -16.24 6.08 -6.58
CA ILE A 213 -15.85 4.73 -7.02
C ILE A 213 -14.92 4.08 -6.00
N GLU A 214 -13.87 4.80 -5.61
CA GLU A 214 -12.86 4.36 -4.64
C GLU A 214 -13.52 4.04 -3.29
N ALA A 215 -14.30 4.95 -2.73
CA ALA A 215 -14.97 4.73 -1.45
C ALA A 215 -15.95 3.55 -1.49
N THR A 216 -16.76 3.45 -2.56
CA THR A 216 -17.72 2.34 -2.72
C THR A 216 -16.99 1.00 -2.83
N PHE A 217 -15.96 0.92 -3.67
CA PHE A 217 -15.17 -0.30 -3.82
C PHE A 217 -14.47 -0.68 -2.52
N CYS A 218 -13.90 0.29 -1.80
CA CYS A 218 -13.24 0.07 -0.52
C CYS A 218 -14.20 -0.53 0.53
N ALA A 219 -15.43 -0.02 0.64
CA ALA A 219 -16.44 -0.59 1.53
C ALA A 219 -16.74 -2.06 1.19
N MET A 220 -16.90 -2.37 -0.09
CA MET A 220 -17.13 -3.74 -0.57
C MET A 220 -15.93 -4.64 -0.28
N ALA A 221 -14.71 -4.16 -0.51
CA ALA A 221 -13.50 -4.91 -0.27
C ALA A 221 -13.27 -5.17 1.23
N ILE A 222 -13.52 -4.18 2.10
CA ILE A 222 -13.48 -4.36 3.57
C ILE A 222 -14.48 -5.42 4.02
N GLN A 223 -15.67 -5.46 3.41
CA GLN A 223 -16.64 -6.50 3.68
C GLN A 223 -16.14 -7.89 3.26
N CYS A 224 -15.41 -7.98 2.15
CA CYS A 224 -14.76 -9.21 1.68
C CYS A 224 -13.53 -9.61 2.51
N GLY A 225 -12.98 -8.75 3.37
CA GLY A 225 -11.83 -9.08 4.20
C GLY A 225 -10.60 -8.21 4.00
N LEU A 226 -10.70 -7.12 3.22
CA LEU A 226 -9.60 -6.18 3.03
C LEU A 226 -9.10 -5.63 4.39
N THR A 227 -7.80 -5.73 4.63
CA THR A 227 -7.17 -5.29 5.89
C THR A 227 -6.45 -3.95 5.78
N SER A 228 -5.96 -3.60 4.59
CA SER A 228 -5.32 -2.31 4.31
C SER A 228 -5.59 -1.83 2.89
N ALA A 229 -5.29 -0.57 2.60
CA ALA A 229 -5.27 -0.04 1.24
C ALA A 229 -4.30 1.11 1.07
N ILE A 230 -3.71 1.20 -0.12
CA ILE A 230 -3.01 2.40 -0.59
C ILE A 230 -4.08 3.35 -1.15
N ILE A 231 -4.21 4.52 -0.53
CA ILE A 231 -5.30 5.47 -0.77
C ILE A 231 -4.78 6.91 -0.85
N ASN A 232 -5.58 7.79 -1.44
CA ASN A 232 -5.48 9.23 -1.18
C ASN A 232 -6.24 9.57 0.12
N PRO A 233 -5.55 9.81 1.26
CA PRO A 233 -6.23 10.11 2.52
C PRO A 233 -6.90 11.49 2.52
N LEU A 234 -6.56 12.38 1.57
CA LEU A 234 -7.20 13.68 1.45
C LEU A 234 -8.63 13.60 0.87
N ASP A 235 -9.01 12.43 0.32
CA ASP A 235 -10.40 12.18 -0.04
C ASP A 235 -11.23 11.84 1.20
N LYS A 236 -11.96 12.85 1.69
CA LYS A 236 -12.81 12.72 2.88
C LYS A 236 -13.88 11.64 2.74
N LEU A 237 -14.38 11.39 1.52
CA LEU A 237 -15.39 10.36 1.33
C LEU A 237 -14.79 8.97 1.57
N VAL A 238 -13.60 8.72 1.04
CA VAL A 238 -12.87 7.46 1.26
C VAL A 238 -12.57 7.24 2.75
N ILE A 239 -12.00 8.25 3.43
CA ILE A 239 -11.69 8.15 4.87
C ILE A 239 -12.95 7.92 5.70
N ASN A 240 -14.03 8.67 5.45
CA ASN A 240 -15.27 8.51 6.20
C ASN A 240 -15.89 7.11 6.00
N VAL A 241 -15.80 6.56 4.79
CA VAL A 241 -16.26 5.20 4.52
C VAL A 241 -15.41 4.17 5.26
N ILE A 242 -14.08 4.31 5.28
CA ILE A 242 -13.20 3.41 6.04
C ILE A 242 -13.52 3.45 7.54
N LYS A 243 -13.62 4.64 8.14
CA LYS A 243 -13.97 4.80 9.57
C LYS A 243 -15.35 4.21 9.88
N THR A 244 -16.31 4.42 8.99
CA THR A 244 -17.68 3.85 9.14
C THR A 244 -17.68 2.34 8.97
N ALA A 245 -16.88 1.80 8.05
CA ALA A 245 -16.74 0.35 7.89
C ALA A 245 -16.09 -0.29 9.13
N ASP A 246 -15.06 0.33 9.71
CA ASP A 246 -14.43 -0.14 10.94
C ASP A 246 -15.40 -0.16 12.14
N LEU A 247 -16.26 0.85 12.23
CA LEU A 247 -17.36 0.90 13.20
C LEU A 247 -18.32 -0.28 13.00
N ILE A 248 -18.80 -0.51 11.77
CA ILE A 248 -19.72 -1.62 11.45
C ILE A 248 -19.08 -2.99 11.71
N LYS A 249 -17.78 -3.13 11.42
CA LYS A 249 -17.01 -4.36 11.66
C LYS A 249 -16.64 -4.57 13.13
N GLY A 250 -17.02 -3.66 14.03
CA GLY A 250 -16.72 -3.74 15.46
C GLY A 250 -15.23 -3.56 15.80
N ARG A 251 -14.45 -2.95 14.90
CA ARG A 251 -13.03 -2.61 15.12
C ARG A 251 -12.86 -1.33 15.94
N THR A 252 -13.89 -0.49 15.95
CA THR A 252 -13.99 0.74 16.75
C THR A 252 -15.34 0.78 17.46
N LEU A 253 -15.36 1.24 18.72
CA LEU A 253 -16.60 1.43 19.47
C LEU A 253 -17.37 2.65 18.95
N TYR A 254 -18.70 2.57 19.01
CA TYR A 254 -19.57 3.67 18.59
C TYR A 254 -19.40 4.90 19.49
N ALA A 255 -19.27 6.06 18.85
CA ALA A 255 -19.43 7.39 19.43
C ALA A 255 -19.97 8.32 18.34
N ASP A 256 -20.77 9.33 18.70
CA ASP A 256 -21.30 10.29 17.71
C ASP A 256 -20.18 11.02 16.93
N SER A 257 -19.00 11.14 17.54
CA SER A 257 -17.79 11.73 16.96
C SER A 257 -16.83 10.71 16.34
N TYR A 258 -17.29 9.52 15.94
CA TYR A 258 -16.40 8.45 15.46
C TYR A 258 -15.57 8.84 14.21
N LEU A 259 -16.00 9.84 13.46
CA LEU A 259 -15.27 10.37 12.31
C LEU A 259 -14.07 11.24 12.72
N ASP A 260 -14.02 11.73 13.95
CA ASP A 260 -12.93 12.56 14.49
C ASP A 260 -11.82 11.72 15.16
N LEU A 261 -12.05 10.40 15.30
CA LEU A 261 -11.12 9.43 15.92
C LEU A 261 -9.96 9.00 15.02
#